data_AF-C3KH69-F1
#
_entry.id   AF-C3KH69-F1
#
_cell.length_a   1.000
_cell.length_b   1.000
_cell.length_c   1.000
_cell.angle_alpha   90.00
_cell.angle_beta   90.00
_cell.angle_gamma   90.00
#
_symmetry.space_group_name_H-M   'P 1'
#
loop_
_entity.id
_entity.type
_entity.pdbx_description
1 polymer ?
#
loop_
_entity_poly.entity_id
_entity_poly.type
_entity_poly.pdbx_seq_one_letter_code
_entity_poly.pdbx_strand_id
1 'polypeptide(L)'
;MSEEEELSYSEAIKKASTSISRFPLIPVRGIPLMSFIANNWDSIWAFRPDPSDLLIATYPKAGTTWTQEIVDLLLHNGDAEACKRAPTPVRSPFLEIFSPPPIPSGLDHLKTMDPPRIIKTHLPFQLVPTGFWENKCKVIYVARNAKDNLSRDPGRATSPSS
;
A
#
# COMPACT_ATOMS: atom_id res chain seq x y z
N MET A 1 30.41 -9.44 14.51
CA MET A 1 29.04 -8.92 14.63
C MET A 1 28.99 -7.74 13.68
N SER A 2 28.60 -7.99 12.42
CA SER A 2 28.53 -6.94 11.40
C SER A 2 27.31 -6.07 11.67
N GLU A 3 27.56 -4.82 12.01
CA GLU A 3 26.55 -3.75 12.05
C GLU A 3 25.92 -3.68 10.65
N GLU A 4 24.64 -4.05 10.53
CA GLU A 4 23.86 -3.76 9.34
C GLU A 4 23.63 -2.25 9.34
N GLU A 5 24.41 -1.51 8.54
CA GLU A 5 24.15 -0.10 8.27
C GLU A 5 22.70 0.06 7.82
N GLU A 6 21.91 0.76 8.63
CA GLU A 6 20.51 1.06 8.38
C GLU A 6 20.43 2.01 7.17
N LEU A 7 20.36 1.44 5.97
CA LEU A 7 20.28 2.17 4.71
C LEU A 7 19.14 3.19 4.77
N SER A 8 19.44 4.45 4.44
CA SER A 8 18.41 5.48 4.32
C SER A 8 17.33 5.02 3.36
N TYR A 9 16.05 5.25 3.67
CA TYR A 9 14.91 4.87 2.82
C TYR A 9 15.09 5.34 1.36
N SER A 10 15.74 6.50 1.16
CA SER A 10 16.05 7.05 -0.16
C SER A 10 17.11 6.23 -0.93
N GLU A 11 18.09 5.68 -0.23
CA GLU A 11 19.17 4.84 -0.78
C GLU A 11 18.64 3.44 -1.07
N ALA A 12 17.79 2.90 -0.19
CA ALA A 12 17.09 1.64 -0.41
C ALA A 12 16.24 1.69 -1.69
N ILE A 13 15.50 2.79 -1.92
CA ILE A 13 14.73 2.99 -3.16
C ILE A 13 15.66 3.04 -4.37
N LYS A 14 16.76 3.80 -4.33
CA LYS A 14 17.69 3.88 -5.47
C LYS A 14 18.26 2.51 -5.82
N LYS A 15 18.66 1.73 -4.81
CA LYS A 15 19.19 0.37 -4.98
C LYS A 15 18.12 -0.60 -5.50
N ALA A 16 16.88 -0.48 -5.03
CA ALA A 16 15.75 -1.29 -5.51
C ALA A 16 15.31 -0.90 -6.93
N SER A 17 15.43 0.37 -7.31
CA SER A 17 14.92 0.89 -8.59
C SER A 17 15.54 0.22 -9.81
N THR A 18 16.81 -0.20 -9.71
CA THR A 18 17.52 -0.94 -10.76
C THR A 18 17.00 -2.37 -10.94
N SER A 19 16.26 -2.90 -9.96
CA SER A 19 15.67 -4.25 -9.96
C SER A 19 14.18 -4.26 -10.33
N ILE A 20 13.56 -3.09 -10.52
CA ILE A 20 12.14 -2.98 -10.88
C ILE A 20 12.01 -3.17 -12.40
N SER A 21 11.65 -4.38 -12.82
CA SER A 21 11.33 -4.73 -14.20
C SER A 21 9.81 -4.84 -14.40
N ARG A 22 9.35 -4.85 -15.66
CA ARG A 22 7.95 -5.12 -15.97
C ARG A 22 7.58 -6.51 -15.46
N PHE A 23 6.52 -6.56 -14.66
CA PHE A 23 5.99 -7.79 -14.09
C PHE A 23 4.76 -8.27 -14.88
N PRO A 24 4.57 -9.59 -15.03
CA PRO A 24 3.34 -10.13 -15.57
C PRO A 24 2.19 -9.96 -14.59
N LEU A 25 0.97 -9.88 -15.12
CA LEU A 25 -0.25 -9.93 -14.33
C LEU A 25 -0.67 -11.39 -14.18
N ILE A 26 -0.89 -11.82 -12.94
CA ILE A 26 -1.31 -13.17 -12.59
C ILE A 26 -2.73 -13.10 -12.02
N PRO A 27 -3.68 -13.92 -12.52
CA PRO A 27 -5.03 -13.93 -12.00
C PRO A 27 -5.08 -14.57 -10.60
N VAL A 28 -5.57 -13.82 -9.62
CA VAL A 28 -5.88 -14.30 -8.27
C VAL A 28 -7.39 -14.19 -8.09
N ARG A 29 -8.05 -15.34 -7.93
CA ARG A 29 -9.53 -15.43 -7.87
C ARG A 29 -10.23 -14.68 -9.00
N GLY A 30 -9.67 -14.73 -10.21
CA GLY A 30 -10.21 -14.07 -11.41
C GLY A 30 -9.83 -12.60 -11.59
N ILE A 31 -9.10 -11.99 -10.65
CA ILE A 31 -8.66 -10.59 -10.73
C ILE A 31 -7.16 -10.54 -11.09
N PRO A 32 -6.75 -9.78 -12.12
CA PRO A 32 -5.35 -9.66 -12.48
C PRO A 32 -4.59 -8.81 -11.45
N LEU A 33 -3.62 -9.42 -10.76
CA LEU A 33 -2.73 -8.75 -9.82
C LEU A 33 -1.28 -8.83 -10.29
N MET A 34 -0.42 -7.95 -9.76
CA MET A 34 1.01 -8.01 -10.04
C MET A 34 1.59 -9.33 -9.53
N SER A 35 2.55 -9.92 -10.25
CA SER A 35 3.16 -11.21 -9.88
C SER A 35 3.69 -11.25 -8.44
N PHE A 36 4.29 -10.17 -7.96
CA PHE A 36 4.78 -10.05 -6.58
C PHE A 36 3.68 -10.16 -5.53
N ILE A 37 2.48 -9.65 -5.84
CA ILE A 37 1.31 -9.72 -4.97
C ILE A 37 0.75 -11.15 -5.01
N ALA A 38 0.60 -11.70 -6.22
CA ALA A 38 0.04 -13.03 -6.42
C ALA A 38 0.90 -14.13 -5.77
N ASN A 39 2.22 -14.04 -5.87
CA ASN A 39 3.14 -15.02 -5.29
C ASN A 39 3.13 -15.02 -3.75
N ASN A 40 2.76 -13.90 -3.13
CA ASN A 40 2.69 -13.75 -1.67
C ASN A 40 1.25 -13.65 -1.15
N TRP A 41 0.29 -14.11 -1.97
CA TRP A 41 -1.13 -13.95 -1.71
C TRP A 41 -1.58 -14.57 -0.38
N ASP A 42 -1.06 -15.76 -0.04
CA ASP A 42 -1.43 -16.46 1.19
C ASP A 42 -1.07 -15.65 2.44
N SER A 43 0.07 -14.97 2.44
CA SER A 43 0.50 -14.08 3.53
C SER A 43 -0.40 -12.86 3.68
N ILE A 44 -0.85 -12.28 2.57
CA ILE A 44 -1.80 -11.16 2.58
C ILE A 44 -3.14 -11.64 3.12
N TRP A 45 -3.65 -12.76 2.60
CA TRP A 45 -4.96 -13.30 2.96
C TRP A 45 -5.03 -13.75 4.42
N ALA A 46 -3.93 -14.24 4.98
CA ALA A 46 -3.82 -14.64 6.38
C ALA A 46 -3.67 -13.46 7.36
N PHE A 47 -3.51 -12.23 6.87
CA PHE A 47 -3.35 -11.05 7.72
C PHE A 47 -4.58 -10.83 8.62
N ARG A 48 -4.33 -10.61 9.91
CA ARG A 48 -5.35 -10.33 10.92
C ARG A 48 -5.18 -8.90 11.45
N PRO A 49 -6.09 -7.97 11.10
CA PRO A 49 -6.07 -6.62 11.63
C PRO A 49 -6.56 -6.59 13.08
N ASP A 50 -6.19 -5.55 13.82
CA ASP A 50 -6.75 -5.23 15.13
C ASP A 50 -8.09 -4.48 14.95
N PRO A 51 -9.08 -4.64 15.85
CA PRO A 51 -10.34 -3.87 15.78
C PRO A 51 -10.14 -2.33 15.79
N SER A 52 -9.01 -1.85 16.32
CA SER A 52 -8.64 -0.43 16.36
C SER A 52 -8.00 0.07 15.06
N ASP A 53 -7.67 -0.83 14.13
CA ASP A 53 -7.04 -0.46 12.86
C ASP A 53 -8.01 0.25 11.92
N LEU A 54 -7.44 1.13 11.09
CA LEU A 54 -8.14 1.90 10.08
C LEU A 54 -7.64 1.50 8.69
N LEU A 55 -8.55 1.03 7.84
CA LEU A 55 -8.26 0.66 6.47
C LEU A 55 -8.61 1.79 5.50
N ILE A 56 -7.64 2.29 4.74
CA ILE A 56 -7.83 3.20 3.61
C ILE A 56 -7.83 2.36 2.34
N ALA A 57 -9.01 2.18 1.75
CA ALA A 57 -9.20 1.41 0.52
C ALA A 57 -9.49 2.36 -0.65
N THR A 58 -8.75 2.25 -1.75
CA THR A 58 -9.07 3.06 -2.94
C THR A 58 -8.75 2.30 -4.22
N TYR A 59 -9.31 2.72 -5.33
CA TYR A 59 -8.75 2.35 -6.64
C TYR A 59 -7.38 3.03 -6.85
N PRO A 60 -6.41 2.40 -7.56
CA PRO A 60 -5.14 3.05 -7.89
C PRO A 60 -5.34 4.46 -8.48
N LYS A 61 -4.52 5.41 -8.04
CA LYS A 61 -4.51 6.81 -8.48
C LYS A 61 -5.77 7.65 -8.12
N ALA A 62 -6.69 7.11 -7.32
CA ALA A 62 -7.90 7.83 -6.89
C ALA A 62 -7.69 8.87 -5.78
N GLY A 63 -6.48 8.97 -5.20
CA GLY A 63 -6.17 9.99 -4.18
C GLY A 63 -5.60 9.46 -2.85
N THR A 64 -5.06 8.24 -2.81
CA THR A 64 -4.59 7.62 -1.55
C THR A 64 -3.68 8.48 -0.71
N THR A 65 -2.65 9.07 -1.31
CA THR A 65 -1.65 9.81 -0.55
C THR A 65 -2.29 11.00 0.15
N TRP A 66 -3.23 11.68 -0.51
CA TRP A 66 -3.93 12.80 0.09
C TRP A 66 -4.78 12.37 1.29
N THR A 67 -5.50 11.26 1.15
CA THR A 67 -6.28 10.68 2.26
C THR A 67 -5.40 10.21 3.41
N GLN A 68 -4.26 9.61 3.12
CA GLN A 68 -3.28 9.18 4.13
C GLN A 68 -2.80 10.38 4.97
N GLU A 69 -2.43 11.50 4.33
CA GLU A 69 -2.01 12.71 5.07
C GLU A 69 -3.15 13.33 5.89
N ILE A 70 -4.37 13.39 5.35
CA ILE A 70 -5.53 13.92 6.08
C ILE A 70 -5.78 13.09 7.35
N VAL A 71 -5.80 11.77 7.21
CA VAL A 71 -6.02 10.86 8.33
C VAL A 71 -4.91 10.98 9.38
N ASP A 72 -3.65 11.03 8.96
CA ASP A 72 -2.52 11.14 9.87
C ASP A 72 -2.56 12.46 10.66
N LEU A 73 -2.90 13.57 10.01
CA LEU A 73 -3.10 14.87 10.68
C LEU A 73 -4.25 14.81 11.69
N LEU A 74 -5.37 14.17 11.33
CA LEU A 74 -6.52 14.03 12.24
C LEU A 74 -6.17 13.23 13.50
N LEU A 75 -5.36 12.16 13.37
CA LEU A 75 -4.94 11.36 14.53
C LEU A 75 -3.96 12.10 15.44
N HIS A 76 -3.18 13.04 14.91
CA HIS A 76 -2.22 13.85 15.66
C HIS A 76 -2.78 15.24 16.00
N ASN A 77 -4.11 15.42 16.05
CA ASN A 77 -4.77 16.69 16.40
C ASN A 77 -4.28 17.91 15.58
N GLY A 78 -3.92 17.69 14.32
CA GLY A 78 -3.42 18.73 13.42
C GLY A 78 -1.93 19.06 13.56
N ASP A 79 -1.17 18.27 14.32
CA ASP A 79 0.29 18.45 14.45
C ASP A 79 1.01 18.01 13.15
N ALA A 80 1.48 19.01 12.41
CA ALA A 80 2.21 18.80 11.16
C ALA A 80 3.63 18.25 11.39
N GLU A 81 4.26 18.52 12.52
CA GLU A 81 5.61 18.00 12.81
C GLU A 81 5.56 16.50 13.13
N ALA A 82 4.53 16.07 13.86
CA ALA A 82 4.28 14.65 14.08
C ALA A 82 4.04 13.87 12.77
N CYS A 83 3.42 14.51 11.76
CA CYS A 83 3.20 13.89 10.44
C CYS A 83 4.47 13.80 9.58
N LYS A 84 5.52 14.60 9.90
CA LYS A 84 6.83 14.55 9.23
C LYS A 84 7.78 13.51 9.81
N ARG A 85 7.36 12.75 10.84
CA ARG A 85 8.18 11.72 11.51
C ARG A 85 8.79 10.68 10.57
N ALA A 86 8.09 10.35 9.48
CA ALA A 86 8.54 9.35 8.52
C ALA A 86 7.84 9.50 7.16
N PRO A 87 8.38 8.90 6.08
CA PRO A 87 7.70 8.83 4.79
C PRO A 87 6.33 8.13 4.88
N THR A 88 5.39 8.53 4.01
CA THR A 88 4.02 7.99 3.99
C THR A 88 3.94 6.44 3.95
N PRO A 89 4.79 5.71 3.19
CA PRO A 89 4.76 4.24 3.18
C PRO A 89 5.14 3.59 4.51
N VAL A 90 5.90 4.28 5.35
CA VAL A 90 6.29 3.82 6.69
C VAL A 90 5.18 4.13 7.70
N ARG A 91 4.56 5.32 7.60
CA ARG A 91 3.46 5.72 8.49
C ARG A 91 2.16 4.98 8.23
N SER A 92 1.89 4.64 6.97
CA SER A 92 0.69 3.94 6.55
C SER A 92 1.07 2.83 5.57
N PRO A 93 1.46 1.66 6.11
CA PRO A 93 1.93 0.55 5.30
C PRO A 93 0.90 0.10 4.27
N PHE A 94 1.43 -0.35 3.13
CA PHE A 94 0.62 -0.82 2.02
C PHE A 94 0.50 -2.34 2.08
N LEU A 95 -0.68 -2.83 2.47
CA LEU A 95 -0.96 -4.22 2.82
C LEU A 95 -0.41 -5.24 1.81
N GLU A 96 -0.65 -5.03 0.51
CA GLU A 96 -0.33 -6.00 -0.52
C GLU A 96 1.02 -5.78 -1.23
N ILE A 97 1.77 -4.72 -0.91
CA ILE A 97 3.06 -4.46 -1.59
C ILE A 97 4.20 -5.26 -0.94
N PHE A 98 4.84 -6.06 -1.79
CA PHE A 98 6.13 -6.70 -1.53
C PHE A 98 7.19 -6.01 -2.38
N SER A 99 7.99 -5.16 -1.74
CA SER A 99 9.13 -4.51 -2.39
C SER A 99 10.32 -5.47 -2.46
N PRO A 100 11.17 -5.36 -3.49
CA PRO A 100 12.41 -6.15 -3.52
C PRO A 100 13.34 -5.71 -2.38
N PRO A 101 14.15 -6.64 -1.83
CA PRO A 101 15.16 -6.30 -0.85
C PRO A 101 16.06 -5.15 -1.35
N PRO A 102 16.46 -4.19 -0.51
CA PRO A 102 16.38 -4.19 0.97
C PRO A 102 15.12 -3.53 1.55
N ILE A 103 14.10 -3.23 0.74
CA ILE A 103 12.91 -2.52 1.24
C ILE A 103 11.97 -3.52 1.95
N PRO A 104 11.61 -3.30 3.23
CA PRO A 104 10.66 -4.16 3.94
C PRO A 104 9.28 -4.16 3.28
N SER A 105 8.57 -5.29 3.38
CA SER A 105 7.21 -5.38 2.84
C SER A 105 6.21 -4.62 3.72
N GLY A 106 5.04 -4.30 3.17
CA GLY A 106 3.97 -3.69 3.96
C GLY A 106 3.55 -4.56 5.15
N LEU A 107 3.53 -5.88 4.98
CA LEU A 107 3.24 -6.81 6.08
C LEU A 107 4.33 -6.79 7.17
N ASP A 108 5.59 -6.61 6.80
CA ASP A 108 6.68 -6.57 7.77
C ASP A 108 6.61 -5.29 8.61
N HIS A 109 6.27 -4.16 8.01
CA HIS A 109 5.94 -2.94 8.76
C HIS A 109 4.75 -3.13 9.69
N LEU A 110 3.68 -3.80 9.23
CA LEU A 110 2.49 -4.01 10.07
C LEU A 110 2.77 -4.92 11.28
N LYS A 111 3.75 -5.83 11.21
CA LYS A 111 4.15 -6.68 12.34
C LYS A 111 4.90 -5.91 13.44
N THR A 112 5.61 -4.84 13.09
CA THR A 112 6.42 -4.07 14.04
C THR A 112 5.67 -2.88 14.64
N MET A 113 4.57 -2.47 14.02
CA MET A 113 3.76 -1.33 14.48
C MET A 113 2.70 -1.75 15.50
N ASP A 114 2.56 -0.94 16.55
CA ASP A 114 1.49 -1.08 17.54
C ASP A 114 0.15 -0.49 17.02
N PRO A 115 -1.01 -1.10 17.37
CA PRO A 115 -2.33 -0.50 17.13
C PRO A 115 -2.54 0.82 17.90
N PRO A 116 -3.33 1.79 17.38
CA PRO A 116 -4.09 1.74 16.13
C PRO A 116 -3.25 2.04 14.88
N ARG A 117 -3.30 1.16 13.87
CA ARG A 117 -2.53 1.32 12.62
C ARG A 117 -3.40 1.89 11.50
N ILE A 118 -2.79 2.73 10.67
CA ILE A 118 -3.37 3.14 9.38
C ILE A 118 -2.84 2.19 8.30
N ILE A 119 -3.74 1.43 7.68
CA ILE A 119 -3.39 0.44 6.67
C ILE A 119 -3.98 0.91 5.34
N LYS A 120 -3.21 0.86 4.26
CA LYS A 120 -3.70 1.16 2.92
C LYS A 120 -3.85 -0.11 2.08
N THR A 121 -4.87 -0.16 1.24
CA THR A 121 -5.00 -1.18 0.19
C THR A 121 -5.62 -0.65 -1.13
N HIS A 122 -5.26 -1.28 -2.23
CA HIS A 122 -5.89 -1.19 -3.55
C HIS A 122 -6.63 -2.49 -3.93
N LEU A 123 -6.64 -3.50 -3.05
CA LEU A 123 -7.37 -4.73 -3.29
C LEU A 123 -8.87 -4.43 -3.45
N PRO A 124 -9.52 -5.05 -4.44
CA PRO A 124 -10.97 -5.07 -4.53
C PRO A 124 -11.59 -5.65 -3.26
N PHE A 125 -12.81 -5.23 -2.94
CA PHE A 125 -13.53 -5.65 -1.73
C PHE A 125 -13.49 -7.17 -1.46
N GLN A 126 -13.62 -7.99 -2.51
CA GLN A 126 -13.62 -9.45 -2.45
C GLN A 126 -12.25 -10.07 -2.08
N LEU A 127 -11.19 -9.29 -2.22
CA LEU A 127 -9.80 -9.68 -2.01
C LEU A 127 -9.21 -9.10 -0.71
N VAL A 128 -9.90 -8.16 -0.07
CA VAL A 128 -9.49 -7.67 1.26
C VAL A 128 -9.60 -8.84 2.27
N PRO A 129 -8.58 -9.06 3.14
CA PRO A 129 -8.60 -10.12 4.14
C PRO A 129 -9.86 -10.07 5.01
N THR A 130 -10.48 -11.22 5.28
CA THR A 130 -11.77 -11.27 5.98
C THR A 130 -11.70 -10.75 7.41
N GLY A 131 -10.52 -10.78 8.02
CA GLY A 131 -10.28 -10.25 9.36
C GLY A 131 -10.70 -8.78 9.53
N PHE A 132 -10.64 -7.95 8.47
CA PHE A 132 -11.12 -6.57 8.53
C PHE A 132 -12.63 -6.49 8.77
N TRP A 133 -13.38 -7.42 8.21
CA TRP A 133 -14.84 -7.50 8.33
C TRP A 133 -15.24 -8.15 9.65
N GLU A 134 -14.57 -9.24 10.03
CA GLU A 134 -14.79 -9.97 11.28
C GLU A 134 -14.56 -9.08 12.50
N ASN A 135 -13.46 -8.29 12.50
CA ASN A 135 -13.10 -7.38 13.59
C ASN A 135 -13.80 -6.02 13.50
N LYS A 136 -14.66 -5.79 12.50
CA LYS A 136 -15.39 -4.54 12.27
C LYS A 136 -14.46 -3.31 12.25
N CYS A 137 -13.29 -3.45 11.64
CA CYS A 137 -12.33 -2.36 11.49
C CYS A 137 -12.97 -1.19 10.74
N LYS A 138 -12.53 0.04 11.04
CA LYS A 138 -13.02 1.23 10.32
C LYS A 138 -12.44 1.24 8.92
N VAL A 139 -13.26 1.55 7.91
CA VAL A 139 -12.83 1.60 6.51
C VAL A 139 -13.18 2.95 5.89
N ILE A 140 -12.18 3.61 5.30
CA ILE A 140 -12.33 4.81 4.48
C ILE A 140 -12.14 4.39 3.03
N TYR A 141 -13.21 4.45 2.25
CA TYR A 141 -13.14 4.21 0.81
C TYR A 141 -13.14 5.52 0.03
N VAL A 142 -12.17 5.68 -0.88
CA VAL A 142 -12.09 6.88 -1.74
C VAL A 142 -12.26 6.48 -3.19
N ALA A 143 -13.30 7.03 -3.80
CA ALA A 143 -13.60 6.89 -5.22
C ALA A 143 -13.30 8.19 -5.97
N ARG A 144 -12.88 8.06 -7.22
CA ARG A 144 -12.70 9.17 -8.16
C ARG A 144 -13.27 8.78 -9.52
N ASN A 145 -13.71 9.78 -10.28
CA ASN A 145 -14.22 9.59 -11.63
C ASN A 145 -13.25 8.75 -12.48
N ALA A 146 -13.78 7.74 -13.16
CA ALA A 146 -12.98 6.80 -13.96
C ALA A 146 -12.19 7.48 -15.09
N LYS A 147 -12.72 8.55 -15.70
CA LYS A 147 -12.03 9.31 -16.75
C LYS A 147 -10.75 9.97 -16.24
N ASP A 148 -10.82 10.53 -15.04
CA ASP A 148 -9.67 11.16 -14.38
C ASP A 148 -8.63 10.15 -13.89
N ASN A 149 -9.09 8.99 -13.43
CA ASN A 149 -8.19 7.92 -12.99
C ASN A 149 -7.41 7.37 -14.19
N LEU A 150 -8.09 7.16 -15.31
CA LEU A 150 -7.49 6.62 -16.52
C LEU A 150 -6.52 7.60 -17.18
N SER A 151 -6.83 8.90 -17.22
CA SER A 151 -5.91 9.89 -17.80
C SER A 151 -4.58 10.00 -17.04
N ARG A 152 -4.54 9.53 -15.79
CA ARG A 152 -3.33 9.47 -14.96
C ARG A 152 -2.58 8.14 -15.04
N ASP A 153 -3.07 7.18 -15.82
CA ASP A 153 -2.40 5.92 -16.07
C ASP A 153 -1.56 6.01 -17.38
N PRO A 154 -0.22 6.05 -17.29
CA PRO A 154 0.64 6.15 -18.46
C PRO A 154 0.59 4.90 -19.37
N GLY A 155 -0.06 3.81 -18.95
CA GLY A 155 -0.18 2.56 -19.72
C GLY A 155 -1.02 2.65 -21.00
N ARG A 156 -1.70 3.78 -21.25
CA ARG A 156 -2.55 4.00 -22.43
C ARG A 156 -2.15 5.24 -23.23
N ALA A 157 -0.85 5.50 -23.40
CA ALA A 157 -0.41 6.34 -24.50
C ALA A 157 -0.86 5.66 -25.81
N THR A 158 -1.76 6.33 -26.52
CA THR A 158 -2.36 5.92 -27.78
C THR A 158 -1.28 5.44 -28.77
N SER A 159 -1.35 4.18 -29.20
CA SER A 159 -0.71 3.76 -30.44
C SER A 159 -1.21 4.67 -31.56
N PRO A 160 -0.35 5.30 -32.37
CA PRO A 160 -0.81 6.02 -33.54
C PRO A 160 -1.51 5.01 -34.46
N SER A 161 -2.75 5.29 -34.83
CA SER A 161 -3.38 4.63 -35.96
C SER A 161 -2.50 4.87 -37.19
N SER A 162 -2.22 3.77 -37.89
CA SER A 162 -1.59 3.64 -39.21
C SER A 162 -1.85 4.79 -40.17
#